data_AF-A0A0Z8G0W0-F1
#
_entry.id   AF-A0A0Z8G0W0-F1
#
_cell.length_a   1.000
_cell.length_b   1.000
_cell.length_c   1.000
_cell.angle_alpha   90.00
_cell.angle_beta   90.00
_cell.angle_gamma   90.00
#
_symmetry.space_group_name_H-M   'P 1'
#
loop_
_entity.id
_entity.type
_entity.pdbx_description
1 polymer ?
#
loop_
_entity_poly.entity_id
_entity_poly.type
_entity_poly.pdbx_seq_one_letter_code
_entity_poly.pdbx_strand_id
1 'polypeptide(L)'
;MTINLETSIRWMSDRVGKVSYSMDYRNGPNSYDCSSAVYYALMAGGAISAGWAVNTEYMHDWLIRNGYVLVAENKPFNAKRHDVFIWGKRGYSSGEGGHTGIFVDNVNIIHCNFKRNGITIDDYNKVSRGMYYYLYRPANQPSISNKSLEQLVKETLAGVHGNGDARKASLGNQYEPVMAVINGKATALKKTIDELVQEVIAGKHGNGEERKKSLGSDYDAVQKRVTEILKSDTSGNTPKTPSDTPKSGAVNSSTEPKIEETEPTGNATVNKEEGDLSFNGAILKKAVLDKILANCKKHDILPSYALTILHYEGLWGTSAVGKADNNWGGMTWTGQGNRPSGVTVTQGTDRPSNEGGHYMHYANVDDFLTDWFYLLRVGGSYKVSGAKTFSEAVKGMFKVGGAVYDYAASGFDSYIVGASSRLKAIESENGSLDKFDKQTVSDVVQSDNIEINVEGIEVIINGETYRLEKKPV
;
A
#
# COMPACT_ATOMS: atom_id res chain seq x y z
N MET A 1 9.53 15.42 -1.61
CA MET A 1 8.92 14.14 -1.16
C MET A 1 9.50 13.01 -1.99
N THR A 2 9.51 11.78 -1.48
CA THR A 2 10.03 10.60 -2.19
C THR A 2 8.87 9.74 -2.67
N ILE A 3 8.84 9.42 -3.97
CA ILE A 3 7.79 8.56 -4.55
C ILE A 3 8.01 7.12 -4.08
N ASN A 4 6.96 6.45 -3.62
CA ASN A 4 6.92 5.01 -3.45
C ASN A 4 6.74 4.34 -4.83
N LEU A 5 7.87 4.16 -5.51
CA LEU A 5 7.95 3.66 -6.89
C LEU A 5 7.39 2.24 -7.07
N GLU A 6 7.32 1.45 -5.99
CA GLU A 6 6.73 0.12 -5.98
C GLU A 6 5.20 0.18 -5.90
N THR A 7 4.63 1.05 -5.08
CA THR A 7 3.19 1.35 -5.13
C THR A 7 2.75 1.81 -6.52
N SER A 8 3.60 2.55 -7.24
CA SER A 8 3.34 2.95 -8.63
C SER A 8 3.23 1.76 -9.58
N ILE A 9 4.18 0.82 -9.55
CA ILE A 9 4.12 -0.38 -10.39
C ILE A 9 2.96 -1.29 -9.95
N ARG A 10 2.69 -1.41 -8.65
CA ARG A 10 1.53 -2.14 -8.11
C ARG A 10 0.22 -1.57 -8.64
N TRP A 11 0.04 -0.25 -8.66
CA TRP A 11 -1.17 0.40 -9.18
C TRP A 11 -1.46 0.03 -10.65
N MET A 12 -0.43 -0.07 -11.50
CA MET A 12 -0.59 -0.55 -12.88
C MET A 12 -0.82 -2.07 -12.93
N SER A 13 -0.09 -2.83 -12.11
CA SER A 13 -0.18 -4.31 -12.04
C SER A 13 -1.58 -4.78 -11.64
N ASP A 14 -2.19 -4.12 -10.66
CA ASP A 14 -3.56 -4.40 -10.19
C ASP A 14 -4.62 -4.20 -11.29
N ARG A 15 -4.29 -3.45 -12.35
CA ARG A 15 -5.14 -3.10 -13.50
C ARG A 15 -4.82 -3.87 -14.78
N VAL A 16 -3.79 -4.72 -14.79
CA VAL A 16 -3.45 -5.56 -15.95
C VAL A 16 -4.66 -6.40 -16.35
N GLY A 17 -5.10 -6.26 -17.60
CA GLY A 17 -6.28 -6.95 -18.13
C GLY A 17 -7.64 -6.52 -17.56
N LYS A 18 -7.72 -5.44 -16.77
CA LYS A 18 -8.97 -4.96 -16.13
C LYS A 18 -9.42 -3.56 -16.55
N VAL A 19 -8.63 -2.87 -17.38
CA VAL A 19 -8.92 -1.52 -17.86
C VAL A 19 -8.62 -1.44 -19.35
N SER A 20 -9.41 -0.65 -20.10
CA SER A 20 -9.23 -0.46 -21.54
C SER A 20 -8.29 0.68 -21.89
N TYR A 21 -7.90 0.77 -23.17
CA TYR A 21 -7.15 1.91 -23.69
C TYR A 21 -8.11 2.97 -24.24
N SER A 22 -7.95 4.24 -23.84
CA SER A 22 -8.69 5.36 -24.43
C SER A 22 -7.92 6.67 -24.29
N MET A 23 -7.86 7.45 -25.37
CA MET A 23 -7.37 8.83 -25.36
C MET A 23 -8.45 9.78 -24.82
N ASP A 24 -9.71 9.59 -25.18
CA ASP A 24 -10.82 10.47 -24.75
C ASP A 24 -11.13 10.28 -23.26
N TYR A 25 -11.27 9.02 -22.83
CA TYR A 25 -11.62 8.63 -21.46
C TYR A 25 -10.37 8.23 -20.67
N ARG A 26 -9.28 8.98 -20.86
CA ARG A 26 -7.94 8.69 -20.31
C ARG A 26 -7.79 8.82 -18.78
N ASN A 27 -8.82 9.27 -18.05
CA ASN A 27 -8.73 9.63 -16.62
C ASN A 27 -9.15 8.50 -15.64
N GLY A 28 -9.50 7.32 -16.14
CA GLY A 28 -10.03 6.23 -15.33
C GLY A 28 -11.52 6.39 -14.97
N PRO A 29 -12.07 5.49 -14.12
CA PRO A 29 -11.40 4.34 -13.51
C PRO A 29 -11.18 3.17 -14.49
N ASN A 30 -12.00 3.07 -15.53
CA ASN A 30 -12.08 1.89 -16.39
C ASN A 30 -11.16 1.94 -17.62
N SER A 31 -10.58 3.11 -17.93
CA SER A 31 -9.80 3.36 -19.14
C SER A 31 -8.70 4.40 -18.95
N TYR A 32 -7.58 4.22 -19.64
CA TYR A 32 -6.41 5.11 -19.58
C TYR A 32 -5.68 5.16 -20.93
N ASP A 33 -4.86 6.18 -21.19
CA ASP A 33 -3.82 6.11 -22.23
C ASP A 33 -2.46 5.75 -21.61
N CYS A 34 -1.42 5.64 -22.45
CA CYS A 34 -0.09 5.28 -22.00
C CYS A 34 0.50 6.25 -20.95
N SER A 35 0.32 7.55 -21.17
CA SER A 35 0.84 8.64 -20.33
C SER A 35 -0.04 8.92 -19.12
N SER A 36 -1.36 8.83 -19.22
CA SER A 36 -2.24 8.94 -18.06
C SER A 36 -2.09 7.74 -17.12
N ALA A 37 -1.89 6.52 -17.64
CA ALA A 37 -1.62 5.36 -16.81
C ALA A 37 -0.31 5.51 -16.02
N VAL A 38 0.77 6.02 -16.64
CA VAL A 38 2.03 6.35 -15.94
C VAL A 38 1.84 7.47 -14.93
N TYR A 39 1.07 8.51 -15.27
CA TYR A 39 0.74 9.61 -14.36
C TYR A 39 0.01 9.12 -13.11
N TYR A 40 -1.12 8.42 -13.26
CA TYR A 40 -1.91 7.94 -12.12
C TYR A 40 -1.19 6.85 -11.30
N ALA A 41 -0.33 6.05 -11.93
CA ALA A 41 0.57 5.14 -11.23
C ALA A 41 1.52 5.90 -10.29
N LEU A 42 2.28 6.85 -10.82
CA LEU A 42 3.24 7.62 -10.03
C LEU A 42 2.54 8.51 -8.99
N MET A 43 1.36 9.05 -9.29
CA MET A 43 0.49 9.75 -8.33
C MET A 43 0.07 8.84 -7.17
N ALA A 44 -0.29 7.57 -7.42
CA ALA A 44 -0.58 6.61 -6.36
C ALA A 44 0.67 6.27 -5.52
N GLY A 45 1.87 6.37 -6.10
CA GLY A 45 3.15 6.37 -5.38
C GLY A 45 3.48 7.67 -4.63
N GLY A 46 2.64 8.70 -4.67
CA GLY A 46 2.90 9.99 -4.00
C GLY A 46 3.69 11.00 -4.84
N ALA A 47 3.63 10.93 -6.16
CA ALA A 47 4.08 12.00 -7.04
C ALA A 47 3.27 13.30 -6.83
N ILE A 48 3.90 14.43 -7.14
CA ILE A 48 3.28 15.76 -7.10
C ILE A 48 2.35 15.91 -8.31
N SER A 49 1.07 16.26 -8.07
CA SER A 49 0.06 16.49 -9.10
C SER A 49 0.49 17.56 -10.11
N ALA A 50 0.17 17.35 -11.38
CA ALA A 50 0.23 18.39 -12.41
C ALA A 50 -1.07 19.20 -12.51
N GLY A 51 -2.10 18.88 -11.71
CA GLY A 51 -3.46 19.39 -11.82
C GLY A 51 -4.31 18.63 -12.86
N TRP A 52 -3.68 18.03 -13.86
CA TRP A 52 -4.29 17.23 -14.92
C TRP A 52 -3.41 16.01 -15.22
N ALA A 53 -3.97 14.94 -15.80
CA ALA A 53 -3.17 13.80 -16.22
C ALA A 53 -2.28 14.20 -17.40
N VAL A 54 -0.95 14.24 -17.24
CA VAL A 54 -0.07 14.73 -18.31
C VAL A 54 -0.14 13.85 -19.58
N ASN A 55 0.14 14.46 -20.73
CA ASN A 55 0.38 13.73 -21.99
C ASN A 55 1.89 13.44 -22.17
N THR A 56 2.28 12.77 -23.26
CA THR A 56 3.69 12.44 -23.55
C THR A 56 4.64 13.64 -23.57
N GLU A 57 4.23 14.79 -24.13
CA GLU A 57 5.06 16.00 -24.22
C GLU A 57 5.31 16.65 -22.85
N TYR A 58 4.28 16.73 -22.01
CA TYR A 58 4.40 17.32 -20.66
C TYR A 58 4.96 16.35 -19.61
N MET A 59 4.92 15.03 -19.88
CA MET A 59 5.51 13.99 -19.02
C MET A 59 7.01 14.24 -18.76
N HIS A 60 7.75 14.72 -19.77
CA HIS A 60 9.19 15.03 -19.66
C HIS A 60 9.52 15.94 -18.46
N ASP A 61 8.85 17.08 -18.36
CA ASP A 61 9.13 18.06 -17.30
C ASP A 61 8.47 17.66 -15.97
N TRP A 62 7.32 16.97 -16.04
CA TRP A 62 6.63 16.49 -14.84
C TRP A 62 7.43 15.41 -14.11
N LEU A 63 8.10 14.50 -14.84
CA LEU A 63 9.03 13.52 -14.26
C LEU A 63 10.21 14.23 -13.57
N ILE A 64 10.79 15.25 -14.19
CA ILE A 64 11.92 16.01 -13.61
C ILE A 64 11.50 16.71 -12.30
N ARG A 65 10.33 17.37 -12.28
CA ARG A 65 9.75 17.96 -11.04
C ARG A 65 9.50 16.92 -9.95
N ASN A 66 9.32 15.66 -10.33
CA ASN A 66 9.13 14.50 -9.45
C ASN A 66 10.44 13.76 -9.10
N GLY A 67 11.59 14.37 -9.34
CA GLY A 67 12.89 13.83 -8.93
C GLY A 67 13.45 12.74 -9.87
N TYR A 68 12.95 12.65 -11.10
CA TYR A 68 13.60 11.87 -12.15
C TYR A 68 14.69 12.67 -12.87
N VAL A 69 15.73 11.98 -13.33
CA VAL A 69 16.78 12.52 -14.19
C VAL A 69 16.78 11.83 -15.54
N LEU A 70 17.04 12.58 -16.61
CA LEU A 70 17.20 12.04 -17.97
C LEU A 70 18.54 11.30 -18.04
N VAL A 71 18.51 9.97 -18.21
CA VAL A 71 19.72 9.13 -18.29
C VAL A 71 20.08 8.75 -19.74
N ALA A 72 19.10 8.69 -20.63
CA ALA A 72 19.32 8.47 -22.06
C ALA A 72 18.35 9.26 -22.94
N GLU A 73 18.86 9.81 -24.03
CA GLU A 73 18.11 10.38 -25.15
C GLU A 73 18.72 9.79 -26.43
N ASN A 74 17.92 9.03 -27.17
CA ASN A 74 18.22 8.36 -28.44
C ASN A 74 19.62 7.69 -28.52
N LYS A 75 20.07 7.11 -27.41
CA LYS A 75 21.37 6.44 -27.24
C LYS A 75 21.22 5.18 -26.38
N PRO A 76 22.02 4.12 -26.61
CA PRO A 76 21.92 2.87 -25.86
C PRO A 76 21.93 3.06 -24.35
N PHE A 77 21.10 2.28 -23.66
CA PHE A 77 20.92 2.34 -22.20
C PHE A 77 20.82 0.94 -21.60
N ASN A 78 21.16 0.84 -20.31
CA ASN A 78 20.80 -0.30 -19.48
C ASN A 78 19.63 0.12 -18.58
N ALA A 79 18.47 -0.51 -18.79
CA ALA A 79 17.25 -0.19 -18.06
C ALA A 79 17.28 -0.76 -16.63
N LYS A 80 16.48 -0.16 -15.76
CA LYS A 80 16.24 -0.61 -14.39
C LYS A 80 14.76 -0.49 -14.08
N ARG A 81 14.28 -1.33 -13.14
CA ARG A 81 12.95 -1.19 -12.54
C ARG A 81 12.71 0.25 -12.06
N HIS A 82 11.51 0.77 -12.32
CA HIS A 82 11.07 2.15 -12.10
C HIS A 82 11.63 3.22 -13.06
N ASP A 83 12.50 2.88 -14.02
CA ASP A 83 12.80 3.81 -15.11
C ASP A 83 11.53 4.02 -15.96
N VAL A 84 11.26 5.26 -16.38
CA VAL A 84 10.16 5.60 -17.27
C VAL A 84 10.73 5.89 -18.65
N PHE A 85 10.25 5.19 -19.67
CA PHE A 85 10.60 5.50 -21.05
C PHE A 85 9.56 6.42 -21.68
N ILE A 86 9.98 7.25 -22.64
CA ILE A 86 9.08 7.98 -23.54
C ILE A 86 9.58 7.77 -24.97
N TRP A 87 8.72 7.31 -25.86
CA TRP A 87 8.95 7.24 -27.31
C TRP A 87 8.23 8.40 -28.00
N GLY A 88 8.77 8.82 -29.14
CA GLY A 88 8.42 10.08 -29.80
C GLY A 88 9.46 11.15 -29.46
N LYS A 89 9.81 11.98 -30.45
CA LYS A 89 10.73 13.10 -30.23
C LYS A 89 9.96 14.25 -29.57
N ARG A 90 10.51 14.84 -28.50
CA ARG A 90 9.88 15.95 -27.79
C ARG A 90 9.67 17.15 -28.72
N GLY A 91 8.46 17.71 -28.72
CA GLY A 91 7.98 18.76 -29.63
C GLY A 91 7.43 18.25 -30.96
N TYR A 92 7.38 16.93 -31.18
CA TYR A 92 6.98 16.30 -32.45
C TYR A 92 6.02 15.11 -32.27
N SER A 93 5.63 14.73 -31.05
CA SER A 93 4.72 13.60 -30.82
C SER A 93 3.23 13.96 -30.91
N SER A 94 2.88 15.24 -30.74
CA SER A 94 1.48 15.72 -30.79
C SER A 94 0.50 14.98 -29.87
N GLY A 95 1.00 14.32 -28.81
CA GLY A 95 0.21 13.49 -27.89
C GLY A 95 -0.09 12.06 -28.38
N GLU A 96 -0.36 11.87 -29.68
CA GLU A 96 -0.71 10.54 -30.26
C GLU A 96 0.47 9.79 -30.89
N GLY A 97 1.45 10.51 -31.44
CA GLY A 97 2.66 9.97 -32.05
C GLY A 97 3.75 9.58 -31.03
N GLY A 98 3.41 9.47 -29.75
CA GLY A 98 4.29 9.10 -28.66
C GLY A 98 3.77 7.90 -27.87
N HIS A 99 4.62 7.34 -27.00
CA HIS A 99 4.23 6.25 -26.12
C HIS A 99 5.09 6.23 -24.85
N THR A 100 4.57 5.75 -23.71
CA THR A 100 5.30 5.72 -22.44
C THR A 100 4.82 4.59 -21.52
N GLY A 101 5.70 4.18 -20.60
CA GLY A 101 5.48 3.11 -19.64
C GLY A 101 6.62 3.04 -18.63
N ILE A 102 6.48 2.17 -17.64
CA ILE A 102 7.45 2.00 -16.55
C ILE A 102 8.16 0.66 -16.73
N PHE A 103 9.49 0.63 -16.67
CA PHE A 103 10.25 -0.61 -16.59
C PHE A 103 9.94 -1.35 -15.29
N VAL A 104 9.57 -2.63 -15.40
CA VAL A 104 9.37 -3.53 -14.25
C VAL A 104 10.62 -4.34 -13.92
N ASP A 105 11.53 -4.53 -14.87
CA ASP A 105 12.89 -5.02 -14.65
C ASP A 105 13.86 -4.34 -15.64
N ASN A 106 14.90 -5.02 -16.14
CA ASN A 106 15.84 -4.47 -17.12
C ASN A 106 15.45 -4.75 -18.59
N VAL A 107 14.37 -5.49 -18.84
CA VAL A 107 13.88 -5.88 -20.17
C VAL A 107 12.38 -5.63 -20.30
N ASN A 108 11.58 -5.93 -19.28
CA ASN A 108 10.13 -5.82 -19.33
C ASN A 108 9.61 -4.45 -18.85
N ILE A 109 8.54 -3.98 -19.47
CA ILE A 109 7.80 -2.77 -19.15
C ILE A 109 6.34 -3.07 -18.80
N ILE A 110 5.71 -2.21 -18.00
CA ILE A 110 4.26 -2.14 -17.80
C ILE A 110 3.73 -0.82 -18.38
N HIS A 111 2.69 -0.91 -19.22
CA HIS A 111 2.21 0.22 -20.04
C HIS A 111 0.76 0.01 -20.49
N CYS A 112 -0.01 1.10 -20.62
CA CYS A 112 -1.32 1.06 -21.28
C CYS A 112 -1.14 1.24 -22.78
N ASN A 113 -1.70 0.35 -23.60
CA ASN A 113 -1.53 0.40 -25.06
C ASN A 113 -2.78 0.01 -25.86
N PHE A 114 -2.95 0.69 -26.99
CA PHE A 114 -4.02 0.44 -27.96
C PHE A 114 -4.02 -1.00 -28.48
N LYS A 115 -2.84 -1.57 -28.80
CA LYS A 115 -2.71 -2.89 -29.44
C LYS A 115 -3.31 -4.04 -28.61
N ARG A 116 -3.32 -3.93 -27.28
CA ARG A 116 -3.95 -4.90 -26.37
C ARG A 116 -5.14 -4.34 -25.62
N ASN A 117 -5.62 -3.15 -25.99
CA ASN A 117 -6.73 -2.44 -25.38
C ASN A 117 -6.67 -2.45 -23.84
N GLY A 118 -5.56 -1.96 -23.26
CA GLY A 118 -5.41 -1.89 -21.81
C GLY A 118 -3.98 -1.90 -21.31
N ILE A 119 -3.82 -2.08 -19.99
CA ILE A 119 -2.50 -2.22 -19.35
C ILE A 119 -1.99 -3.66 -19.50
N THR A 120 -0.78 -3.82 -20.03
CA THR A 120 -0.07 -5.11 -20.13
C THR A 120 1.39 -5.01 -19.69
N ILE A 121 1.99 -6.16 -19.36
CA ILE A 121 3.43 -6.31 -19.16
C ILE A 121 4.03 -6.91 -20.44
N ASP A 122 5.16 -6.35 -20.91
CA ASP A 122 5.76 -6.68 -22.20
C ASP A 122 7.29 -6.58 -22.18
N ASP A 123 7.95 -7.46 -22.94
CA ASP A 123 9.37 -7.31 -23.30
C ASP A 123 9.54 -6.07 -24.19
N TYR A 124 10.24 -5.05 -23.68
CA TYR A 124 10.49 -3.78 -24.34
C TYR A 124 11.02 -3.93 -25.76
N ASN A 125 11.89 -4.92 -26.00
CA ASN A 125 12.53 -5.12 -27.30
C ASN A 125 11.56 -5.72 -28.35
N LYS A 126 10.47 -6.35 -27.90
CA LYS A 126 9.41 -6.90 -28.77
C LYS A 126 8.28 -5.90 -29.07
N VAL A 127 8.16 -4.83 -28.28
CA VAL A 127 7.16 -3.76 -28.50
C VAL A 127 7.76 -2.42 -28.94
N SER A 128 9.08 -2.22 -28.79
CA SER A 128 9.82 -1.07 -29.32
C SER A 128 9.69 -0.98 -30.84
N ARG A 129 9.50 0.25 -31.33
CA ARG A 129 9.15 0.54 -32.74
C ARG A 129 10.28 1.24 -33.51
N GLY A 130 11.50 1.28 -32.96
CA GLY A 130 12.62 2.04 -33.54
C GLY A 130 12.43 3.56 -33.51
N MET A 131 11.45 4.06 -32.75
CA MET A 131 11.15 5.48 -32.59
C MET A 131 12.24 6.18 -31.75
N TYR A 132 12.40 7.49 -31.93
CA TYR A 132 13.20 8.32 -31.05
C TYR A 132 12.73 8.15 -29.59
N TYR A 133 13.65 8.02 -28.64
CA TYR A 133 13.31 7.66 -27.25
C TYR A 133 14.10 8.44 -26.20
N TYR A 134 13.50 8.50 -25.01
CA TYR A 134 14.05 9.06 -23.79
C TYR A 134 13.90 8.03 -22.66
N LEU A 135 14.86 7.98 -21.75
CA LEU A 135 14.78 7.20 -20.51
C LEU A 135 15.03 8.10 -19.30
N TYR A 136 14.05 8.15 -18.42
CA TYR A 136 14.07 8.87 -17.15
C TYR A 136 14.22 7.89 -16.00
N ARG A 137 15.12 8.18 -15.06
CA ARG A 137 15.40 7.35 -13.87
C ARG A 137 15.12 8.14 -12.60
N PRO A 138 14.41 7.62 -11.59
CA PRO A 138 14.25 8.31 -10.33
C PRO A 138 15.62 8.44 -9.65
N ALA A 139 15.99 9.64 -9.19
CA ALA A 139 17.32 9.89 -8.63
C ALA A 139 17.61 9.03 -7.38
N ASN A 140 16.58 8.83 -6.55
CA ASN A 140 16.63 8.01 -5.33
C ASN A 140 15.97 6.63 -5.56
N GLN A 141 16.50 5.87 -6.53
CA GLN A 141 16.00 4.53 -6.89
C GLN A 141 16.41 3.49 -5.82
N PRO A 142 15.47 2.78 -5.15
CA PRO A 142 15.80 1.77 -4.14
C PRO A 142 16.43 0.54 -4.81
N SER A 143 17.74 0.37 -4.67
CA SER A 143 18.50 -0.70 -5.35
C SER A 143 18.22 -2.07 -4.75
N ILE A 144 17.41 -2.89 -5.44
CA ILE A 144 17.14 -4.30 -5.10
C ILE A 144 18.43 -5.11 -4.93
N SER A 145 19.49 -4.81 -5.68
CA SER A 145 20.83 -5.44 -5.58
C SER A 145 21.50 -5.32 -4.20
N ASN A 146 21.07 -4.37 -3.37
CA ASN A 146 21.68 -4.09 -2.07
C ASN A 146 20.73 -4.49 -0.90
N LYS A 147 19.55 -5.02 -1.21
CA LYS A 147 18.59 -5.52 -0.21
C LYS A 147 18.94 -6.96 0.15
N SER A 148 18.81 -7.33 1.42
CA SER A 148 18.97 -8.73 1.83
C SER A 148 17.84 -9.59 1.28
N LEU A 149 18.07 -10.90 1.15
CA LEU A 149 17.02 -11.87 0.80
C LEU A 149 15.81 -11.76 1.76
N GLU A 150 16.09 -11.59 3.05
CA GLU A 150 15.11 -11.35 4.10
C GLU A 150 14.30 -10.05 3.89
N GLN A 151 14.95 -8.96 3.48
CA GLN A 151 14.26 -7.70 3.17
C GLN A 151 13.33 -7.88 1.96
N LEU A 152 13.78 -8.57 0.90
CA LEU A 152 12.95 -8.83 -0.28
C LEU A 152 11.79 -9.79 0.03
N VAL A 153 11.97 -10.74 0.95
CA VAL A 153 10.89 -11.56 1.51
C VAL A 153 9.87 -10.69 2.26
N LYS A 154 10.32 -9.82 3.17
CA LYS A 154 9.46 -8.90 3.94
C LYS A 154 8.68 -7.94 3.03
N GLU A 155 9.34 -7.35 2.03
CA GLU A 155 8.69 -6.50 1.02
C GLU A 155 7.69 -7.30 0.17
N THR A 156 7.99 -8.57 -0.16
CA THR A 156 7.08 -9.42 -0.96
C THR A 156 5.84 -9.84 -0.19
N LEU A 157 5.99 -10.13 1.11
CA LEU A 157 4.89 -10.43 2.03
C LEU A 157 4.03 -9.18 2.29
N ALA A 158 4.64 -8.01 2.40
CA ALA A 158 3.94 -6.71 2.44
C ALA A 158 3.30 -6.30 1.08
N GLY A 159 3.37 -7.16 0.05
CA GLY A 159 2.75 -6.94 -1.25
C GLY A 159 3.40 -5.84 -2.10
N VAL A 160 4.59 -5.37 -1.72
CA VAL A 160 5.37 -4.34 -2.43
C VAL A 160 5.66 -4.78 -3.87
N HIS A 161 6.11 -6.02 -4.03
CA HIS A 161 6.42 -6.64 -5.32
C HIS A 161 5.19 -7.15 -6.09
N GLY A 162 3.96 -6.97 -5.58
CA GLY A 162 2.73 -7.44 -6.24
C GLY A 162 2.54 -8.96 -6.23
N ASN A 163 1.87 -9.50 -7.26
CA ASN A 163 1.54 -10.92 -7.43
C ASN A 163 1.86 -11.42 -8.86
N GLY A 164 1.74 -12.74 -9.10
CA GLY A 164 1.91 -13.35 -10.42
C GLY A 164 3.18 -12.92 -11.17
N ASP A 165 3.05 -12.62 -12.46
CA ASP A 165 4.16 -12.15 -13.30
C ASP A 165 4.69 -10.77 -12.89
N ALA A 166 3.87 -9.91 -12.27
CA ALA A 166 4.34 -8.64 -11.74
C ALA A 166 5.36 -8.86 -10.61
N ARG A 167 5.16 -9.88 -9.75
CA ARG A 167 6.14 -10.32 -8.75
C ARG A 167 7.38 -10.93 -9.37
N LYS A 168 7.22 -11.70 -10.46
CA LYS A 168 8.34 -12.32 -11.18
C LYS A 168 9.26 -11.29 -11.84
N ALA A 169 8.69 -10.28 -12.49
CA ALA A 169 9.44 -9.13 -12.98
C ALA A 169 10.05 -8.32 -11.81
N SER A 170 9.27 -8.03 -10.77
CA SER A 170 9.69 -7.18 -9.64
C SER A 170 10.89 -7.72 -8.86
N LEU A 171 10.96 -9.04 -8.63
CA LEU A 171 12.08 -9.67 -7.94
C LEU A 171 13.19 -10.11 -8.91
N GLY A 172 12.90 -10.28 -10.21
CA GLY A 172 13.88 -10.69 -11.21
C GLY A 172 14.62 -11.98 -10.82
N ASN A 173 15.95 -11.94 -10.75
CA ASN A 173 16.76 -13.09 -10.34
C ASN A 173 16.59 -13.47 -8.85
N GLN A 174 16.03 -12.58 -8.02
CA GLN A 174 15.68 -12.88 -6.63
C GLN A 174 14.32 -13.58 -6.50
N TYR A 175 13.54 -13.71 -7.58
CA TYR A 175 12.21 -14.33 -7.52
C TYR A 175 12.27 -15.76 -6.97
N GLU A 176 13.08 -16.63 -7.56
CA GLU A 176 13.15 -18.04 -7.11
C GLU A 176 13.73 -18.15 -5.67
N PRO A 177 14.82 -17.44 -5.27
CA PRO A 177 15.26 -17.39 -3.87
C PRO A 177 14.19 -16.89 -2.87
N VAL A 178 13.55 -15.75 -3.16
CA VAL A 178 12.53 -15.14 -2.28
C VAL A 178 11.29 -16.03 -2.18
N MET A 179 10.85 -16.60 -3.30
CA MET A 179 9.72 -17.53 -3.32
C MET A 179 10.10 -18.89 -2.74
N ALA A 180 11.36 -19.32 -2.75
CA ALA A 180 11.79 -20.51 -2.02
C ALA A 180 11.68 -20.31 -0.51
N VAL A 181 12.04 -19.14 0.02
CA VAL A 181 11.84 -18.80 1.44
C VAL A 181 10.35 -18.67 1.78
N ILE A 182 9.57 -17.91 0.99
CA ILE A 182 8.14 -17.70 1.24
C ILE A 182 7.32 -19.00 1.17
N ASN A 183 7.67 -19.92 0.25
CA ASN A 183 7.00 -21.22 0.13
C ASN A 183 7.61 -22.31 1.05
N GLY A 184 8.44 -21.95 2.03
CA GLY A 184 9.02 -22.91 3.00
C GLY A 184 9.98 -23.95 2.41
N LYS A 185 10.52 -23.73 1.20
CA LYS A 185 11.46 -24.63 0.51
C LYS A 185 12.93 -24.36 0.85
N ALA A 186 13.23 -23.20 1.45
CA ALA A 186 14.55 -22.87 1.96
C ALA A 186 14.40 -22.03 3.22
N THR A 187 15.10 -22.40 4.31
CA THR A 187 15.19 -21.54 5.49
C THR A 187 15.97 -20.27 5.12
N ALA A 188 15.52 -19.10 5.55
CA ALA A 188 16.33 -17.89 5.46
C ALA A 188 17.65 -18.12 6.22
N LEU A 189 18.78 -17.75 5.62
CA LEU A 189 20.09 -17.82 6.28
C LEU A 189 20.17 -16.75 7.37
N LYS A 190 19.64 -17.08 8.54
CA LYS A 190 19.85 -16.32 9.78
C LYS A 190 21.36 -16.28 10.05
N LYS A 191 21.93 -15.08 10.07
CA LYS A 191 23.34 -14.87 10.41
C LYS A 191 23.66 -15.53 11.75
N THR A 192 24.81 -16.19 11.83
CA THR A 192 25.28 -16.76 13.08
C THR A 192 25.54 -15.67 14.12
N ILE A 193 25.51 -16.05 15.41
CA ILE A 193 25.79 -15.11 16.50
C ILE A 193 27.19 -14.50 16.32
N ASP A 194 28.19 -15.29 15.94
CA ASP A 194 29.56 -14.77 15.73
C ASP A 194 29.66 -13.81 14.53
N GLU A 195 28.87 -13.98 13.44
CA GLU A 195 28.80 -12.98 12.35
C GLU A 195 28.18 -11.66 12.82
N LEU A 196 27.07 -11.71 13.57
CA LEU A 196 26.42 -10.53 14.14
C LEU A 196 27.35 -9.83 15.16
N VAL A 197 28.12 -10.59 15.93
CA VAL A 197 29.16 -10.08 16.84
C VAL A 197 30.23 -9.29 16.08
N GLN A 198 30.72 -9.81 14.95
CA GLN A 198 31.69 -9.08 14.11
C GLN A 198 31.08 -7.80 13.52
N GLU A 199 29.81 -7.81 13.12
CA GLU A 199 29.13 -6.61 12.62
C GLU A 199 28.88 -5.57 13.73
N VAL A 200 28.66 -5.99 14.97
CA VAL A 200 28.56 -5.11 16.14
C VAL A 200 29.91 -4.50 16.51
N ILE A 201 30.99 -5.28 16.47
CA ILE A 201 32.37 -4.79 16.68
C ILE A 201 32.76 -3.80 15.56
N ALA A 202 32.35 -4.07 14.32
CA ALA A 202 32.48 -3.15 13.18
C ALA A 202 31.47 -1.97 13.20
N GLY A 203 30.71 -1.77 14.29
CA GLY A 203 29.84 -0.61 14.50
C GLY A 203 28.54 -0.58 13.68
N LYS A 204 28.23 -1.59 12.87
CA LYS A 204 27.10 -1.56 11.91
C LYS A 204 25.72 -1.47 12.55
N HIS A 205 25.60 -1.85 13.82
CA HIS A 205 24.34 -1.90 14.57
C HIS A 205 24.16 -0.72 15.55
N GLY A 206 24.94 0.35 15.43
CA GLY A 206 24.83 1.51 16.33
C GLY A 206 25.09 1.16 17.80
N ASN A 207 24.46 1.91 18.71
CA ASN A 207 24.57 1.71 20.16
C ASN A 207 23.20 1.73 20.88
N GLY A 208 23.17 1.29 22.14
CA GLY A 208 21.98 1.32 22.99
C GLY A 208 20.73 0.71 22.34
N GLU A 209 19.65 1.50 22.29
CA GLU A 209 18.35 1.07 21.73
C GLU A 209 18.40 0.86 20.20
N GLU A 210 19.30 1.53 19.47
CA GLU A 210 19.49 1.25 18.03
C GLU A 210 20.00 -0.17 17.83
N ARG A 211 20.90 -0.62 18.70
CA ARG A 211 21.46 -1.98 18.67
C ARG A 211 20.42 -3.03 19.03
N LYS A 212 19.57 -2.78 20.03
CA LYS A 212 18.42 -3.65 20.34
C LYS A 212 17.46 -3.74 19.15
N LYS A 213 17.09 -2.59 18.57
CA LYS A 213 16.22 -2.53 17.39
C LYS A 213 16.83 -3.21 16.15
N SER A 214 18.16 -3.23 16.04
CA SER A 214 18.88 -3.81 14.90
C SER A 214 19.17 -5.32 15.06
N LEU A 215 19.33 -5.83 16.28
CA LEU A 215 19.61 -7.25 16.56
C LEU A 215 18.37 -8.05 16.99
N GLY A 216 17.29 -7.39 17.43
CA GLY A 216 16.06 -8.05 17.85
C GLY A 216 16.28 -9.07 18.96
N SER A 217 15.75 -10.29 18.79
CA SER A 217 15.88 -11.39 19.74
C SER A 217 17.31 -11.92 19.90
N ASP A 218 18.21 -11.66 18.96
CA ASP A 218 19.61 -12.05 19.07
C ASP A 218 20.45 -11.05 19.88
N TYR A 219 19.88 -9.90 20.29
CA TYR A 219 20.58 -8.85 21.02
C TYR A 219 21.31 -9.38 22.27
N ASP A 220 20.66 -10.15 23.14
CA ASP A 220 21.28 -10.60 24.39
C ASP A 220 22.40 -11.61 24.14
N ALA A 221 22.23 -12.52 23.17
CA ALA A 221 23.25 -13.50 22.81
C ALA A 221 24.48 -12.82 22.17
N VAL A 222 24.26 -11.90 21.23
CA VAL A 222 25.31 -11.14 20.55
C VAL A 222 26.00 -10.18 21.50
N GLN A 223 25.26 -9.41 22.32
CA GLN A 223 25.84 -8.44 23.24
C GLN A 223 26.60 -9.13 24.40
N LYS A 224 26.15 -10.32 24.85
CA LYS A 224 26.94 -11.18 25.74
C LYS A 224 28.26 -11.58 25.07
N ARG A 225 28.22 -12.08 23.84
CA ARG A 225 29.39 -12.57 23.11
C ARG A 225 30.39 -11.46 22.74
N VAL A 226 29.90 -10.27 22.38
CA VAL A 226 30.73 -9.04 22.26
C VAL A 226 31.40 -8.70 23.59
N THR A 227 30.68 -8.83 24.71
CA THR A 227 31.22 -8.58 26.05
C THR A 227 32.26 -9.63 26.48
N GLU A 228 32.16 -10.86 26.00
CA GLU A 228 33.20 -11.89 26.18
C GLU A 228 34.48 -11.54 25.41
N ILE A 229 34.37 -11.16 24.13
CA ILE A 229 35.54 -10.81 23.29
C ILE A 229 36.27 -9.57 23.84
N LEU A 230 35.53 -8.49 24.14
CA LEU A 230 36.12 -7.27 24.69
C LEU A 230 36.79 -7.49 26.06
N LYS A 231 36.39 -8.53 26.81
CA LYS A 231 37.05 -8.96 28.06
C LYS A 231 38.32 -9.76 27.83
N SER A 232 38.39 -10.60 26.78
CA SER A 232 39.66 -11.23 26.40
C SER A 232 40.70 -10.21 25.89
N ASP A 233 40.25 -9.13 25.24
CA ASP A 233 41.14 -8.06 24.78
C ASP A 233 41.65 -7.13 25.90
N THR A 234 41.09 -7.21 27.13
CA THR A 234 41.48 -6.31 28.24
C THR A 234 42.81 -6.69 28.94
N SER A 235 43.76 -7.24 28.19
CA SER A 235 45.15 -7.50 28.65
C SER A 235 46.17 -6.83 27.71
N GLY A 236 45.94 -5.55 27.39
CA GLY A 236 46.72 -4.82 26.36
C GLY A 236 46.67 -3.29 26.46
N ASN A 237 47.44 -2.72 27.40
CA ASN A 237 47.78 -1.29 27.56
C ASN A 237 46.66 -0.29 27.94
N THR A 238 47.12 0.82 28.53
CA THR A 238 46.33 1.89 29.16
C THR A 238 46.22 3.17 28.29
N PRO A 239 45.25 4.07 28.57
CA PRO A 239 44.80 5.09 27.60
C PRO A 239 45.49 6.45 27.70
N LYS A 240 45.28 7.29 26.68
CA LYS A 240 45.37 8.77 26.76
C LYS A 240 44.25 9.45 25.97
N THR A 241 43.39 10.18 26.67
CA THR A 241 42.68 11.36 26.16
C THR A 241 43.57 12.60 26.44
N PRO A 242 43.39 13.72 25.70
CA PRO A 242 42.51 14.77 26.22
C PRO A 242 41.59 15.39 25.13
N SER A 243 40.63 16.18 25.60
CA SER A 243 39.69 16.98 24.81
C SER A 243 40.30 18.32 24.36
N ASP A 244 39.63 19.05 23.44
CA ASP A 244 38.99 20.34 23.78
C ASP A 244 38.36 21.06 22.56
N THR A 245 37.40 21.93 22.88
CA THR A 245 36.71 22.95 22.05
C THR A 245 36.66 24.23 22.92
N PRO A 246 36.31 25.46 22.47
CA PRO A 246 35.73 25.89 21.17
C PRO A 246 36.23 27.24 20.59
N LYS A 247 35.70 27.68 19.43
CA LYS A 247 34.94 28.96 19.22
C LYS A 247 34.92 29.51 17.77
N SER A 248 33.70 29.85 17.34
CA SER A 248 33.25 31.07 16.62
C SER A 248 34.14 31.81 15.61
N GLY A 249 33.59 32.00 14.40
CA GLY A 249 33.91 33.05 13.41
C GLY A 249 32.69 33.27 12.50
N ALA A 250 32.46 34.47 11.96
CA ALA A 250 31.20 34.85 11.30
C ALA A 250 31.36 35.92 10.19
N VAL A 251 30.23 36.33 9.58
CA VAL A 251 29.92 37.61 8.88
C VAL A 251 29.72 37.58 7.33
N ASN A 252 28.63 38.23 6.88
CA ASN A 252 28.17 38.64 5.53
C ASN A 252 27.70 37.56 4.52
N SER A 253 26.57 37.67 3.79
CA SER A 253 25.84 38.79 3.10
C SER A 253 26.40 39.07 1.69
N SER A 254 25.63 39.32 0.61
CA SER A 254 24.18 39.61 0.41
C SER A 254 23.58 38.66 -0.69
N THR A 255 22.41 38.80 -1.35
CA THR A 255 21.35 39.85 -1.50
C THR A 255 20.01 39.20 -1.97
N GLU A 256 18.94 39.99 -2.15
CA GLU A 256 17.65 39.65 -2.82
C GLU A 256 17.53 40.43 -4.17
N PRO A 257 16.54 40.17 -5.06
CA PRO A 257 15.21 40.80 -4.90
C PRO A 257 13.98 39.98 -5.39
N LYS A 258 12.81 40.51 -5.01
CA LYS A 258 11.44 39.99 -5.18
C LYS A 258 10.69 40.67 -6.35
N ILE A 259 9.74 39.96 -6.99
CA ILE A 259 8.63 40.56 -7.77
C ILE A 259 7.33 39.84 -7.39
N GLU A 260 6.24 40.59 -7.24
CA GLU A 260 4.88 40.11 -6.95
C GLU A 260 3.94 40.44 -8.10
N GLU A 261 2.95 39.57 -8.37
CA GLU A 261 1.60 39.98 -8.77
C GLU A 261 0.59 38.87 -8.47
N THR A 262 -0.72 39.17 -8.51
CA THR A 262 -1.69 38.63 -7.54
C THR A 262 -2.92 37.93 -8.14
N GLU A 263 -3.30 36.78 -7.54
CA GLU A 263 -4.68 36.24 -7.41
C GLU A 263 -5.47 35.90 -8.73
N PRO A 264 -6.60 35.15 -8.68
CA PRO A 264 -7.15 34.31 -7.61
C PRO A 264 -7.47 32.85 -8.05
N THR A 265 -8.12 32.12 -7.13
CA THR A 265 -8.98 30.91 -7.32
C THR A 265 -8.36 29.50 -7.35
N GLY A 266 -8.80 28.66 -6.40
CA GLY A 266 -9.51 27.42 -6.81
C GLY A 266 -8.98 26.04 -6.39
N ASN A 267 -7.80 25.91 -5.77
CA ASN A 267 -7.24 24.58 -5.46
C ASN A 267 -7.75 23.95 -4.17
N ALA A 268 -8.77 23.08 -4.28
CA ALA A 268 -9.18 22.16 -3.21
C ALA A 268 -8.33 20.88 -3.18
N THR A 269 -7.02 21.00 -2.91
CA THR A 269 -6.18 19.83 -2.59
C THR A 269 -6.61 19.25 -1.23
N VAL A 270 -7.20 18.05 -1.25
CA VAL A 270 -7.68 17.37 -0.04
C VAL A 270 -6.51 16.85 0.78
N ASN A 271 -5.93 17.73 1.59
CA ASN A 271 -4.95 17.38 2.61
C ASN A 271 -5.61 16.56 3.74
N LYS A 272 -4.81 15.83 4.52
CA LYS A 272 -5.25 15.22 5.77
C LYS A 272 -5.46 16.33 6.81
N GLU A 273 -6.69 16.50 7.28
CA GLU A 273 -7.07 17.45 8.31
C GLU A 273 -6.98 16.81 9.71
N GLU A 274 -7.04 17.64 10.76
CA GLU A 274 -6.99 17.14 12.13
C GLU A 274 -8.24 16.31 12.46
N GLY A 275 -8.05 15.06 12.84
CA GLY A 275 -9.13 14.09 13.07
C GLY A 275 -9.47 13.20 11.88
N ASP A 276 -8.88 13.41 10.70
CA ASP A 276 -8.97 12.45 9.59
C ASP A 276 -8.15 11.17 9.87
N LEU A 277 -8.62 10.03 9.38
CA LEU A 277 -7.79 8.82 9.28
C LEU A 277 -7.23 8.69 7.85
N SER A 278 -5.98 8.22 7.73
CA SER A 278 -5.34 7.93 6.44
C SER A 278 -4.72 6.54 6.45
N PHE A 279 -4.93 5.75 5.41
CA PHE A 279 -4.19 4.49 5.25
C PHE A 279 -4.09 4.10 3.77
N ASN A 280 -2.88 3.78 3.30
CA ASN A 280 -2.62 3.32 1.91
C ASN A 280 -3.29 4.22 0.84
N GLY A 281 -3.17 5.55 0.99
CA GLY A 281 -3.68 6.54 0.04
C GLY A 281 -5.19 6.84 0.12
N ALA A 282 -5.96 6.14 0.96
CA ALA A 282 -7.34 6.51 1.29
C ALA A 282 -7.34 7.48 2.49
N ILE A 283 -8.25 8.47 2.48
CA ILE A 283 -8.51 9.38 3.59
C ILE A 283 -9.97 9.24 3.99
N LEU A 284 -10.24 8.80 5.22
CA LEU A 284 -11.56 8.88 5.82
C LEU A 284 -11.71 10.24 6.50
N LYS A 285 -12.51 11.12 5.88
CA LYS A 285 -12.77 12.45 6.44
C LYS A 285 -13.48 12.38 7.78
N LYS A 286 -13.09 13.26 8.72
CA LYS A 286 -13.65 13.34 10.08
C LYS A 286 -15.19 13.35 10.08
N ALA A 287 -15.81 14.10 9.17
CA ALA A 287 -17.28 14.17 9.04
C ALA A 287 -17.97 12.84 8.65
N VAL A 288 -17.24 11.86 8.11
CA VAL A 288 -17.74 10.50 7.84
C VAL A 288 -17.34 9.55 8.99
N LEU A 289 -16.14 9.71 9.54
CA LEU A 289 -15.72 9.03 10.78
C LEU A 289 -16.73 9.25 11.91
N ASP A 290 -17.14 10.50 12.16
CA ASP A 290 -18.12 10.85 13.20
C ASP A 290 -19.47 10.11 13.00
N LYS A 291 -19.91 9.91 11.74
CA LYS A 291 -21.13 9.14 11.39
C LYS A 291 -20.96 7.64 11.58
N ILE A 292 -19.77 7.10 11.29
CA ILE A 292 -19.41 5.70 11.56
C ILE A 292 -19.43 5.46 13.08
N LEU A 293 -18.79 6.32 13.87
CA LEU A 293 -18.79 6.26 15.34
C LEU A 293 -20.21 6.37 15.92
N ALA A 294 -21.05 7.26 15.38
CA ALA A 294 -22.45 7.38 15.79
C ALA A 294 -23.27 6.11 15.52
N ASN A 295 -23.06 5.44 14.38
CA ASN A 295 -23.73 4.18 14.07
C ASN A 295 -23.16 3.00 14.88
N CYS A 296 -21.85 2.95 15.11
CA CYS A 296 -21.21 2.02 16.06
C CYS A 296 -21.85 2.10 17.44
N LYS A 297 -22.02 3.31 17.99
CA LYS A 297 -22.69 3.54 19.28
C LYS A 297 -24.16 3.12 19.29
N LYS A 298 -24.89 3.46 18.21
CA LYS A 298 -26.32 3.17 18.05
C LYS A 298 -26.63 1.67 17.98
N HIS A 299 -25.69 0.86 17.49
CA HIS A 299 -25.89 -0.57 17.21
C HIS A 299 -24.95 -1.50 17.99
N ASP A 300 -24.25 -0.98 19.01
CA ASP A 300 -23.30 -1.70 19.86
C ASP A 300 -22.24 -2.49 19.07
N ILE A 301 -21.53 -1.80 18.18
CA ILE A 301 -20.50 -2.37 17.29
C ILE A 301 -19.18 -1.64 17.51
N LEU A 302 -18.06 -2.36 17.53
CA LEU A 302 -16.72 -1.80 17.70
C LEU A 302 -16.32 -0.91 16.50
N PRO A 303 -15.97 0.37 16.71
CA PRO A 303 -15.28 1.21 15.73
C PRO A 303 -14.05 0.60 15.07
N SER A 304 -13.16 -0.06 15.80
CA SER A 304 -11.95 -0.69 15.26
C SER A 304 -12.28 -1.72 14.18
N TYR A 305 -13.30 -2.53 14.42
CA TYR A 305 -13.93 -3.41 13.43
C TYR A 305 -14.46 -2.60 12.25
N ALA A 306 -15.39 -1.66 12.48
CA ALA A 306 -16.10 -0.99 11.38
C ALA A 306 -15.16 -0.19 10.47
N LEU A 307 -14.22 0.55 11.06
CA LEU A 307 -13.21 1.32 10.34
C LEU A 307 -12.26 0.43 9.54
N THR A 308 -11.90 -0.74 10.07
CA THR A 308 -11.03 -1.70 9.37
C THR A 308 -11.74 -2.36 8.20
N ILE A 309 -12.96 -2.89 8.40
CA ILE A 309 -13.71 -3.58 7.33
C ILE A 309 -14.09 -2.61 6.19
N LEU A 310 -14.49 -1.38 6.52
CA LEU A 310 -14.76 -0.34 5.51
C LEU A 310 -13.50 0.14 4.76
N HIS A 311 -12.29 -0.12 5.28
CA HIS A 311 -11.04 0.01 4.50
C HIS A 311 -10.76 -1.26 3.69
N TYR A 312 -10.90 -2.43 4.30
CA TYR A 312 -10.57 -3.72 3.70
C TYR A 312 -11.37 -3.99 2.41
N GLU A 313 -12.69 -3.74 2.45
CA GLU A 313 -13.60 -3.85 1.31
C GLU A 313 -13.57 -2.59 0.42
N GLY A 314 -13.85 -1.43 1.02
CA GLY A 314 -14.19 -0.21 0.30
C GLY A 314 -13.05 0.78 0.06
N LEU A 315 -11.88 0.57 0.69
CA LEU A 315 -10.81 1.57 0.82
C LEU A 315 -11.36 2.94 1.27
N TRP A 316 -12.28 2.95 2.25
CA TRP A 316 -13.05 4.12 2.70
C TRP A 316 -13.67 4.91 1.53
N GLY A 317 -14.36 4.19 0.64
CA GLY A 317 -15.04 4.73 -0.53
C GLY A 317 -14.14 5.02 -1.73
N THR A 318 -12.83 4.83 -1.62
CA THR A 318 -11.91 5.12 -2.73
C THR A 318 -11.78 3.96 -3.74
N SER A 319 -12.39 2.80 -3.48
CA SER A 319 -12.53 1.69 -4.43
C SER A 319 -13.42 2.06 -5.63
N ALA A 320 -13.47 1.20 -6.66
CA ALA A 320 -14.32 1.45 -7.83
C ALA A 320 -15.82 1.45 -7.46
N VAL A 321 -16.27 0.43 -6.73
CA VAL A 321 -17.65 0.29 -6.24
C VAL A 321 -17.99 1.39 -5.22
N GLY A 322 -17.04 1.74 -4.34
CA GLY A 322 -17.20 2.83 -3.37
C GLY A 322 -17.44 4.21 -4.01
N LYS A 323 -16.86 4.45 -5.20
CA LYS A 323 -17.04 5.66 -6.01
C LYS A 323 -18.27 5.63 -6.93
N ALA A 324 -18.56 4.49 -7.55
CA ALA A 324 -19.63 4.36 -8.52
C ALA A 324 -21.01 4.22 -7.85
N ASP A 325 -21.06 3.52 -6.72
CA ASP A 325 -22.31 3.03 -6.09
C ASP A 325 -22.48 3.46 -4.63
N ASN A 326 -21.59 4.31 -4.11
CA ASN A 326 -21.46 4.67 -2.68
C ASN A 326 -21.33 3.45 -1.73
N ASN A 327 -21.07 2.26 -2.27
CA ASN A 327 -21.21 0.98 -1.59
C ASN A 327 -19.83 0.48 -1.13
N TRP A 328 -19.48 0.78 0.12
CA TRP A 328 -18.13 0.51 0.64
C TRP A 328 -17.98 -0.90 1.23
N GLY A 329 -19.07 -1.67 1.30
CA GLY A 329 -19.12 -3.02 1.88
C GLY A 329 -19.37 -4.14 0.86
N GLY A 330 -19.40 -3.84 -0.45
CA GLY A 330 -19.61 -4.85 -1.50
C GLY A 330 -21.04 -5.42 -1.56
N MET A 331 -22.03 -4.69 -1.04
CA MET A 331 -23.40 -5.19 -0.87
C MET A 331 -24.05 -5.52 -2.22
N THR A 332 -24.55 -6.74 -2.37
CA THR A 332 -25.06 -7.30 -3.64
C THR A 332 -26.52 -6.92 -3.89
N TRP A 333 -26.86 -6.56 -5.13
CA TRP A 333 -28.22 -6.23 -5.56
C TRP A 333 -29.16 -7.44 -5.45
N THR A 334 -30.31 -7.26 -4.80
CA THR A 334 -31.30 -8.32 -4.52
C THR A 334 -32.53 -8.25 -5.42
N GLY A 335 -32.51 -7.46 -6.50
CA GLY A 335 -33.69 -7.21 -7.34
C GLY A 335 -34.81 -6.42 -6.65
N GLN A 336 -34.55 -5.82 -5.49
CA GLN A 336 -35.52 -5.10 -4.66
C GLN A 336 -34.90 -3.79 -4.17
N GLY A 337 -35.50 -2.66 -4.56
CA GLY A 337 -34.98 -1.33 -4.23
C GLY A 337 -35.25 -0.88 -2.79
N ASN A 338 -36.40 -1.28 -2.21
CA ASN A 338 -36.76 -0.92 -0.85
C ASN A 338 -36.10 -1.87 0.15
N ARG A 339 -35.21 -1.35 1.00
CA ARG A 339 -34.46 -2.15 1.98
C ARG A 339 -35.19 -2.23 3.31
N PRO A 340 -35.05 -3.33 4.08
CA PRO A 340 -35.61 -3.42 5.44
C PRO A 340 -35.06 -2.38 6.44
N SER A 341 -33.96 -1.71 6.09
CA SER A 341 -33.41 -0.56 6.81
C SER A 341 -34.18 0.75 6.61
N GLY A 342 -35.12 0.79 5.66
CA GLY A 342 -35.81 2.02 5.22
C GLY A 342 -35.10 2.76 4.08
N VAL A 343 -33.90 2.32 3.70
CA VAL A 343 -33.11 2.89 2.60
C VAL A 343 -33.65 2.44 1.24
N THR A 344 -33.60 3.32 0.24
CA THR A 344 -33.88 2.98 -1.16
C THR A 344 -32.57 2.85 -1.93
N VAL A 345 -32.40 1.75 -2.66
CA VAL A 345 -31.26 1.49 -3.55
C VAL A 345 -31.72 1.19 -4.97
N THR A 346 -30.82 1.38 -5.93
CA THR A 346 -30.97 0.90 -7.31
C THR A 346 -29.94 -0.18 -7.63
N GLN A 347 -30.05 -0.77 -8.81
CA GLN A 347 -28.99 -1.62 -9.37
C GLN A 347 -27.77 -0.76 -9.70
N GLY A 348 -26.59 -1.18 -9.22
CA GLY A 348 -25.30 -0.54 -9.46
C GLY A 348 -24.44 -1.28 -10.47
N THR A 349 -23.12 -1.14 -10.34
CA THR A 349 -22.12 -1.75 -11.22
C THR A 349 -22.09 -3.29 -11.15
N ASP A 350 -21.56 -3.91 -12.20
CA ASP A 350 -21.44 -5.37 -12.30
C ASP A 350 -20.47 -5.94 -11.25
N ARG A 351 -20.82 -7.09 -10.68
CA ARG A 351 -19.92 -7.88 -9.83
C ARG A 351 -18.91 -8.65 -10.69
N PRO A 352 -17.78 -9.10 -10.11
CA PRO A 352 -16.85 -10.00 -10.79
C PRO A 352 -17.57 -11.18 -11.45
N SER A 353 -17.16 -11.56 -12.66
CA SER A 353 -17.88 -12.54 -13.49
C SER A 353 -17.96 -13.95 -12.87
N ASN A 354 -17.10 -14.25 -11.88
CA ASN A 354 -17.11 -15.46 -11.06
C ASN A 354 -18.10 -15.41 -9.87
N GLU A 355 -18.63 -14.23 -9.54
CA GLU A 355 -19.63 -14.01 -8.49
C GLU A 355 -21.03 -13.77 -9.04
N GLY A 356 -21.12 -13.04 -10.16
CA GLY A 356 -22.36 -12.74 -10.87
C GLY A 356 -23.28 -11.71 -10.21
N GLY A 357 -24.17 -11.14 -11.04
CA GLY A 357 -25.09 -10.08 -10.64
C GLY A 357 -24.41 -8.71 -10.54
N HIS A 358 -25.02 -7.81 -9.76
CA HIS A 358 -24.62 -6.40 -9.64
C HIS A 358 -24.49 -6.01 -8.17
N TYR A 359 -23.80 -4.92 -7.89
CA TYR A 359 -23.79 -4.27 -6.58
C TYR A 359 -25.05 -3.44 -6.36
N MET A 360 -25.39 -3.14 -5.10
CA MET A 360 -26.37 -2.11 -4.76
C MET A 360 -25.78 -0.72 -4.96
N HIS A 361 -26.54 0.16 -5.63
CA HIS A 361 -26.25 1.59 -5.74
C HIS A 361 -27.03 2.36 -4.67
N TYR A 362 -26.31 3.08 -3.81
CA TYR A 362 -26.88 3.98 -2.80
C TYR A 362 -26.77 5.42 -3.28
N ALA A 363 -27.78 6.25 -3.00
CA ALA A 363 -27.79 7.65 -3.43
C ALA A 363 -26.66 8.49 -2.78
N ASN A 364 -26.16 8.07 -1.62
CA ASN A 364 -25.03 8.67 -0.91
C ASN A 364 -24.44 7.68 0.11
N VAL A 365 -23.34 8.06 0.77
CA VAL A 365 -22.66 7.23 1.78
C VAL A 365 -23.47 7.04 3.09
N ASP A 366 -24.33 7.98 3.47
CA ASP A 366 -25.11 7.87 4.71
C ASP A 366 -26.20 6.79 4.59
N ASP A 367 -26.81 6.67 3.40
CA ASP A 367 -27.72 5.58 3.04
C ASP A 367 -27.01 4.22 3.06
N PHE A 368 -25.82 4.12 2.47
CA PHE A 368 -24.99 2.92 2.55
C PHE A 368 -24.66 2.55 4.00
N LEU A 369 -24.17 3.50 4.81
CA LEU A 369 -23.83 3.26 6.21
C LEU A 369 -25.08 2.82 7.00
N THR A 370 -26.24 3.43 6.74
CA THR A 370 -27.50 3.06 7.38
C THR A 370 -27.91 1.62 7.08
N ASP A 371 -27.83 1.18 5.82
CA ASP A 371 -28.17 -0.19 5.43
C ASP A 371 -27.12 -1.23 5.86
N TRP A 372 -25.83 -0.89 5.79
CA TRP A 372 -24.73 -1.76 6.21
C TRP A 372 -24.77 -2.01 7.71
N PHE A 373 -24.81 -0.96 8.54
CA PHE A 373 -24.95 -1.10 9.99
C PHE A 373 -26.28 -1.78 10.38
N TYR A 374 -27.34 -1.60 9.61
CA TYR A 374 -28.59 -2.33 9.84
C TYR A 374 -28.41 -3.86 9.71
N LEU A 375 -27.55 -4.37 8.81
CA LEU A 375 -27.29 -5.82 8.74
C LEU A 375 -26.51 -6.37 9.94
N LEU A 376 -25.74 -5.52 10.64
CA LEU A 376 -24.86 -5.88 11.75
C LEU A 376 -25.49 -5.78 13.15
N ARG A 377 -26.57 -5.00 13.28
CA ARG A 377 -27.29 -4.70 14.54
C ARG A 377 -27.80 -5.94 15.29
N VAL A 378 -28.23 -5.78 16.55
CA VAL A 378 -28.95 -6.82 17.32
C VAL A 378 -30.10 -7.42 16.51
N GLY A 379 -30.11 -8.74 16.32
CA GLY A 379 -31.10 -9.45 15.50
C GLY A 379 -30.88 -9.36 13.98
N GLY A 380 -29.79 -8.74 13.52
CA GLY A 380 -29.38 -8.67 12.13
C GLY A 380 -28.92 -10.01 11.53
N SER A 381 -28.59 -9.97 10.24
CA SER A 381 -28.10 -11.13 9.48
C SER A 381 -26.72 -11.59 9.93
N TYR A 382 -25.89 -10.66 10.42
CA TYR A 382 -24.58 -10.90 11.01
C TYR A 382 -24.62 -10.68 12.53
N LYS A 383 -23.75 -11.35 13.28
CA LYS A 383 -23.72 -11.39 14.75
C LYS A 383 -22.56 -10.57 15.32
N VAL A 384 -22.48 -9.32 14.87
CA VAL A 384 -21.38 -8.39 15.16
C VAL A 384 -21.70 -7.46 16.33
N SER A 385 -22.96 -7.06 16.46
CA SER A 385 -23.47 -6.29 17.60
C SER A 385 -23.27 -7.05 18.93
N GLY A 386 -22.68 -6.39 19.91
CA GLY A 386 -22.35 -6.94 21.24
C GLY A 386 -20.98 -7.62 21.36
N ALA A 387 -20.24 -7.81 20.26
CA ALA A 387 -18.90 -8.39 20.27
C ALA A 387 -17.91 -7.54 21.11
N LYS A 388 -17.08 -8.19 21.90
CA LYS A 388 -16.15 -7.54 22.84
C LYS A 388 -14.72 -7.46 22.33
N THR A 389 -14.38 -8.25 21.31
CA THR A 389 -13.11 -8.15 20.57
C THR A 389 -13.32 -7.93 19.07
N PHE A 390 -12.28 -7.48 18.37
CA PHE A 390 -12.30 -7.35 16.91
C PHE A 390 -12.42 -8.74 16.24
N SER A 391 -11.77 -9.75 16.81
CA SER A 391 -11.84 -11.12 16.29
C SER A 391 -13.22 -11.75 16.43
N GLU A 392 -13.92 -11.53 17.54
CA GLU A 392 -15.34 -11.89 17.72
C GLU A 392 -16.23 -11.17 16.70
N ALA A 393 -16.04 -9.85 16.53
CA ALA A 393 -16.80 -9.04 15.60
C ALA A 393 -16.65 -9.54 14.15
N VAL A 394 -15.44 -9.89 13.72
CA VAL A 394 -15.19 -10.51 12.40
C VAL A 394 -15.78 -11.92 12.32
N LYS A 395 -15.68 -12.75 13.38
CA LYS A 395 -16.29 -14.10 13.41
C LYS A 395 -17.81 -14.04 13.23
N GLY A 396 -18.45 -13.03 13.82
CA GLY A 396 -19.88 -12.71 13.65
C GLY A 396 -20.31 -12.35 12.22
N MET A 397 -19.38 -12.10 11.29
CA MET A 397 -19.67 -11.92 9.86
C MET A 397 -19.90 -13.25 9.11
N PHE A 398 -19.63 -14.40 9.73
CA PHE A 398 -19.64 -15.72 9.08
C PHE A 398 -20.56 -16.72 9.82
N LYS A 399 -20.95 -17.80 9.14
CA LYS A 399 -21.82 -18.83 9.74
C LYS A 399 -21.17 -19.51 10.95
N VAL A 400 -19.83 -19.56 11.01
CA VAL A 400 -19.06 -20.05 12.16
C VAL A 400 -19.20 -19.15 13.41
N GLY A 401 -19.62 -17.89 13.25
CA GLY A 401 -20.08 -17.00 14.33
C GLY A 401 -21.60 -16.84 14.41
N GLY A 402 -22.37 -17.73 13.77
CA GLY A 402 -23.84 -17.71 13.81
C GLY A 402 -24.52 -16.70 12.87
N ALA A 403 -23.80 -16.14 11.89
CA ALA A 403 -24.43 -15.36 10.83
C ALA A 403 -25.33 -16.22 9.94
N VAL A 404 -26.30 -15.60 9.26
CA VAL A 404 -27.18 -16.27 8.28
C VAL A 404 -26.41 -16.60 6.98
N TYR A 405 -25.44 -15.74 6.63
CA TYR A 405 -24.63 -15.84 5.42
C TYR A 405 -23.15 -15.67 5.78
N ASP A 406 -22.27 -16.14 4.90
CA ASP A 406 -20.84 -15.87 4.99
C ASP A 406 -20.55 -14.58 4.23
N TYR A 407 -20.04 -13.55 4.90
CA TYR A 407 -19.86 -12.22 4.31
C TYR A 407 -18.92 -12.22 3.10
N ALA A 408 -17.90 -13.09 3.09
CA ALA A 408 -16.96 -13.25 1.99
C ALA A 408 -16.80 -14.72 1.59
N ALA A 409 -16.67 -14.98 0.28
CA ALA A 409 -16.51 -16.33 -0.28
C ALA A 409 -15.22 -17.04 0.14
N SER A 410 -14.25 -16.32 0.72
CA SER A 410 -13.02 -16.87 1.30
C SER A 410 -13.24 -17.67 2.59
N GLY A 411 -14.38 -17.49 3.25
CA GLY A 411 -14.65 -18.01 4.59
C GLY A 411 -13.86 -17.27 5.69
N PHE A 412 -14.22 -17.55 6.95
CA PHE A 412 -13.72 -16.85 8.14
C PHE A 412 -12.19 -16.90 8.27
N ASP A 413 -11.58 -18.08 8.23
CA ASP A 413 -10.16 -18.28 8.57
C ASP A 413 -9.21 -17.49 7.65
N SER A 414 -9.58 -17.37 6.37
CA SER A 414 -8.84 -16.58 5.39
C SER A 414 -9.12 -15.07 5.53
N TYR A 415 -10.33 -14.72 5.92
CA TYR A 415 -10.76 -13.33 6.08
C TYR A 415 -10.17 -12.68 7.34
N ILE A 416 -10.18 -13.38 8.49
CA ILE A 416 -9.64 -12.86 9.75
C ILE A 416 -8.15 -12.54 9.65
N VAL A 417 -7.35 -13.36 8.95
CA VAL A 417 -5.93 -13.06 8.68
C VAL A 417 -5.78 -11.74 7.93
N GLY A 418 -6.58 -11.52 6.88
CA GLY A 418 -6.56 -10.29 6.09
C GLY A 418 -7.04 -9.06 6.87
N ALA A 419 -8.13 -9.20 7.62
CA ALA A 419 -8.75 -8.15 8.41
C ALA A 419 -7.86 -7.73 9.60
N SER A 420 -7.32 -8.67 10.37
CA SER A 420 -6.39 -8.40 11.48
C SER A 420 -5.08 -7.76 11.00
N SER A 421 -4.56 -8.20 9.85
CA SER A 421 -3.41 -7.54 9.20
C SER A 421 -3.75 -6.11 8.75
N ARG A 422 -4.97 -5.86 8.28
CA ARG A 422 -5.45 -4.52 7.91
C ARG A 422 -5.61 -3.61 9.11
N LEU A 423 -6.14 -4.11 10.23
CA LEU A 423 -6.25 -3.37 11.49
C LEU A 423 -4.87 -2.86 11.93
N LYS A 424 -3.88 -3.74 12.09
CA LYS A 424 -2.54 -3.35 12.58
C LYS A 424 -1.80 -2.42 11.60
N ALA A 425 -2.08 -2.50 10.30
CA ALA A 425 -1.55 -1.55 9.33
C ALA A 425 -2.23 -0.15 9.42
N ILE A 426 -3.53 -0.07 9.67
CA ILE A 426 -4.21 1.22 9.91
C ILE A 426 -3.75 1.84 11.24
N GLU A 427 -3.55 1.02 12.28
CA GLU A 427 -3.03 1.47 13.58
C GLU A 427 -1.61 2.03 13.48
N SER A 428 -0.76 1.52 12.58
CA SER A 428 0.61 2.03 12.42
C SER A 428 0.69 3.43 11.77
N GLU A 429 -0.28 3.80 10.93
CA GLU A 429 -0.38 5.15 10.34
C GLU A 429 -1.19 6.16 11.18
N ASN A 430 -2.02 5.71 12.13
CA ASN A 430 -2.99 6.58 12.85
C ASN A 430 -2.96 6.45 14.38
N GLY A 431 -2.09 5.61 14.93
CA GLY A 431 -2.17 5.13 16.32
C GLY A 431 -3.36 4.19 16.52
N SER A 432 -3.38 3.49 17.65
CA SER A 432 -4.37 2.44 17.92
C SER A 432 -5.83 2.90 17.76
N LEU A 433 -6.69 2.01 17.25
CA LEU A 433 -8.13 2.25 17.10
C LEU A 433 -8.93 1.98 18.38
N ASP A 434 -8.34 1.30 19.38
CA ASP A 434 -8.87 1.12 20.74
C ASP A 434 -9.45 2.40 21.35
N LYS A 435 -8.86 3.55 21.01
CA LYS A 435 -9.27 4.89 21.46
C LYS A 435 -10.72 5.20 21.09
N PHE A 436 -11.20 4.70 19.96
CA PHE A 436 -12.58 4.87 19.51
C PHE A 436 -13.50 3.87 20.18
N ASP A 437 -13.10 2.61 20.31
CA ASP A 437 -13.88 1.55 20.96
C ASP A 437 -14.25 1.94 22.40
N LYS A 438 -13.23 2.35 23.17
CA LYS A 438 -13.34 2.80 24.58
C LYS A 438 -14.12 4.10 24.76
N GLN A 439 -14.46 4.82 23.67
CA GLN A 439 -15.33 6.00 23.67
C GLN A 439 -16.77 5.68 23.22
N THR A 440 -17.00 4.51 22.64
CA THR A 440 -18.20 4.23 21.83
C THR A 440 -19.13 3.18 22.44
N VAL A 441 -18.57 2.09 22.98
CA VAL A 441 -19.34 0.96 23.56
C VAL A 441 -18.88 0.67 24.99
N SER A 442 -19.79 0.15 25.83
CA SER A 442 -19.45 -0.28 27.19
C SER A 442 -18.88 -1.70 27.22
N ASP A 443 -18.13 -1.98 28.28
CA ASP A 443 -17.62 -3.33 28.58
C ASP A 443 -16.66 -3.89 27.51
N VAL A 444 -15.80 -3.04 26.93
CA VAL A 444 -14.61 -3.46 26.16
C VAL A 444 -13.60 -4.06 27.14
N VAL A 445 -13.67 -5.38 27.35
CA VAL A 445 -12.89 -6.07 28.40
C VAL A 445 -11.40 -6.11 28.06
N GLN A 446 -11.03 -6.38 26.80
CA GLN A 446 -9.65 -6.44 26.35
C GLN A 446 -9.57 -6.27 24.83
N SER A 447 -8.57 -5.57 24.31
CA SER A 447 -8.25 -5.58 22.87
C SER A 447 -7.50 -6.87 22.51
N ASP A 448 -7.73 -7.40 21.31
CA ASP A 448 -7.08 -8.63 20.85
C ASP A 448 -5.55 -8.49 20.88
N ASN A 449 -4.85 -9.45 21.49
CA ASN A 449 -3.42 -9.61 21.22
C ASN A 449 -3.27 -10.28 19.85
N ILE A 450 -2.91 -9.47 18.84
CA ILE A 450 -2.72 -9.91 17.45
C ILE A 450 -1.22 -9.86 17.15
N GLU A 451 -0.58 -11.02 17.19
CA GLU A 451 0.80 -11.21 16.79
C GLU A 451 0.84 -11.76 15.36
N ILE A 452 1.43 -10.99 14.44
CA ILE A 452 1.57 -11.38 13.02
C ILE A 452 2.96 -11.99 12.86
N ASN A 453 3.06 -13.32 12.94
CA ASN A 453 4.32 -14.02 12.79
C ASN A 453 4.67 -14.15 11.29
N VAL A 454 5.87 -13.67 10.93
CA VAL A 454 6.29 -13.52 9.53
C VAL A 454 6.73 -14.87 8.91
N GLU A 455 6.99 -15.87 9.75
CA GLU A 455 7.26 -17.25 9.34
C GLU A 455 5.95 -18.01 9.07
N GLY A 456 5.54 -18.07 7.79
CA GLY A 456 4.49 -18.99 7.34
C GLY A 456 3.03 -18.48 7.40
N ILE A 457 2.82 -17.17 7.51
CA ILE A 457 1.50 -16.53 7.62
C ILE A 457 0.67 -17.12 8.78
N GLU A 458 1.25 -17.06 9.98
CA GLU A 458 0.53 -17.28 11.22
C GLU A 458 0.10 -15.93 11.81
N VAL A 459 -1.20 -15.69 11.87
CA VAL A 459 -1.76 -14.62 12.71
C VAL A 459 -2.24 -15.27 13.99
N ILE A 460 -1.54 -15.00 15.09
CA ILE A 460 -1.90 -15.46 16.41
C ILE A 460 -2.82 -14.40 17.03
N ILE A 461 -4.04 -14.80 17.39
CA ILE A 461 -5.07 -13.93 17.97
C ILE A 461 -5.46 -14.51 19.32
N ASN A 462 -5.11 -13.81 20.40
CA ASN A 462 -5.35 -14.26 21.78
C ASN A 462 -4.80 -15.67 22.12
N GLY A 463 -3.79 -16.12 21.36
CA GLY A 463 -3.20 -17.46 21.46
C GLY A 463 -3.73 -18.50 20.46
N GLU A 464 -4.81 -18.21 19.72
CA GLU A 464 -5.26 -19.06 18.60
C GLU A 464 -4.50 -18.72 17.31
N THR A 465 -3.90 -19.74 16.65
CA THR A 465 -3.11 -19.55 15.43
C THR A 465 -3.94 -19.76 14.16
N TYR A 466 -4.10 -18.69 13.37
CA TYR A 466 -4.78 -18.69 12.08
C TYR A 466 -3.77 -18.74 10.92
N ARG A 467 -3.96 -19.66 9.96
CA ARG A 467 -3.06 -19.88 8.81
C ARG A 467 -3.77 -19.74 7.46
N LEU A 468 -3.12 -19.10 6.48
CA LEU A 468 -3.61 -19.08 5.09
C LEU A 468 -3.24 -20.37 4.34
N GLU A 469 -4.13 -21.37 4.39
CA GLU A 469 -4.01 -22.57 3.58
C GLU A 469 -4.36 -22.33 2.10
N LYS A 470 -3.46 -22.72 1.19
CA LYS A 470 -3.73 -22.71 -0.26
C LYS A 470 -4.61 -23.88 -0.66
N LYS A 471 -5.93 -23.71 -0.55
CA LYS A 471 -6.92 -24.62 -1.15
C LYS A 471 -6.85 -24.52 -2.68
N PRO A 472 -6.83 -25.63 -3.43
CA PRO A 472 -7.03 -25.61 -4.88
C PRO A 472 -8.49 -25.21 -5.20
N VAL A 473 -8.68 -24.60 -6.37
CA VAL A 473 -9.97 -24.21 -6.95
C VAL A 473 -10.17 -25.01 -8.23
#